data_AF-A0A9D1ZUY2-F1
#
_entry.id   AF-A0A9D1ZUY2-F1
#
_cell.length_a   1.000
_cell.length_b   1.000
_cell.length_c   1.000
_cell.angle_alpha   90.00
_cell.angle_beta   90.00
_cell.angle_gamma   90.00
#
_symmetry.space_group_name_H-M   'P 1'
#
loop_
_entity.id
_entity.type
_entity.pdbx_description
1 polymer ?
#
loop_
_entity_poly.entity_id
_entity_poly.type
_entity_poly.pdbx_seq_one_letter_code
_entity_poly.pdbx_strand_id
1 'polypeptide(L)' 'MPTKYPAELKTRALRLLADHLENNPDTGIYTACRNIGERLGIGPETLRKWGLLD' A
#
# COMPACT_ATOMS: atom_id res chain seq x y z
N MET A 1 21.94 -3.39 5.91
CA MET A 1 20.90 -3.52 6.96
C MET A 1 19.74 -4.28 6.36
N PRO A 2 19.16 -5.29 7.01
CA PRO A 2 17.95 -5.93 6.48
C PRO A 2 16.84 -4.88 6.44
N THR A 3 16.30 -4.62 5.26
CA THR A 3 15.15 -3.72 5.11
C THR A 3 13.98 -4.36 5.84
N LYS A 4 13.29 -3.59 6.70
CA LYS A 4 12.13 -4.06 7.49
C LYS A 4 11.07 -4.77 6.64
N TYR A 5 10.95 -4.37 5.37
CA TYR A 5 10.05 -4.99 4.40
C TYR A 5 10.86 -5.46 3.18
N PRO A 6 10.68 -6.73 2.75
CA PRO A 6 11.31 -7.22 1.52
C PRO A 6 10.73 -6.50 0.29
N ALA A 7 11.53 -6.40 -0.77
CA ALA A 7 11.13 -5.71 -2.00
C ALA A 7 9.85 -6.30 -2.64
N GLU A 8 9.72 -7.63 -2.62
CA GLU A 8 8.53 -8.34 -3.10
C GLU A 8 7.26 -7.93 -2.36
N LEU A 9 7.34 -7.69 -1.05
CA LEU A 9 6.21 -7.21 -0.26
C LEU A 9 5.81 -5.80 -0.68
N LYS A 10 6.78 -4.90 -0.91
CA LYS A 10 6.52 -3.54 -1.43
C LYS A 10 5.80 -3.61 -2.79
N THR A 11 6.33 -4.37 -3.74
CA THR A 11 5.73 -4.53 -5.07
C THR A 11 4.31 -5.07 -5.00
N ARG A 12 4.09 -6.11 -4.17
CA ARG A 12 2.76 -6.68 -3.95
C ARG A 12 1.79 -5.66 -3.33
N ALA A 13 2.24 -4.90 -2.34
CA ALA A 13 1.41 -3.91 -1.66
C ALA A 13 0.98 -2.77 -2.61
N LEU A 14 1.89 -2.30 -3.47
CA LEU A 14 1.59 -1.28 -4.47
C LEU A 14 0.60 -1.76 -5.53
N ARG A 15 0.74 -3.00 -6.03
CA ARG A 15 -0.24 -3.59 -6.96
C ARG A 15 -1.63 -3.68 -6.35
N LEU A 16 -1.73 -4.16 -5.11
CA LEU A 16 -3.02 -4.27 -4.42
C LEU A 16 -3.64 -2.89 -4.14
N LEU A 17 -2.83 -1.89 -3.83
CA LEU A 17 -3.30 -0.52 -3.65
C LEU A 17 -3.84 0.06 -4.96
N ALA A 18 -3.11 -0.10 -6.07
CA ALA A 18 -3.54 0.36 -7.39
C ALA A 18 -4.84 -0.33 -7.83
N ASP A 19 -4.91 -1.65 -7.73
CA ASP A 19 -6.12 -2.44 -8.00
C ASP A 19 -7.31 -1.98 -7.15
N HIS A 20 -7.09 -1.73 -5.86
CA HIS A 20 -8.17 -1.26 -4.98
C HIS A 20 -8.70 0.11 -5.38
N LEU A 21 -7.83 1.05 -5.76
CA LEU A 21 -8.23 2.39 -6.20
C LEU A 21 -8.94 2.36 -7.57
N GLU A 22 -8.48 1.51 -8.48
CA GLU A 22 -9.12 1.32 -9.79
C GLU A 22 -10.53 0.75 -9.65
N ASN A 23 -10.71 -0.27 -8.80
CA ASN A 23 -12.00 -0.90 -8.57
C ASN A 23 -12.93 -0.08 -7.65
N ASN A 24 -12.40 0.88 -6.88
CA ASN A 24 -13.16 1.68 -5.92
C ASN A 24 -12.75 3.16 -6.02
N PRO A 25 -13.12 3.87 -7.11
CA PRO A 25 -12.68 5.23 -7.37
C PRO A 25 -13.14 6.25 -6.32
N ASP A 26 -14.27 5.99 -5.64
CA ASP A 26 -14.76 6.80 -4.51
C ASP A 26 -13.96 6.58 -3.22
N THR A 27 -13.14 5.53 -3.15
CA THR A 27 -12.29 5.25 -1.98
C THR A 27 -11.05 6.14 -2.02
N GLY A 28 -11.02 7.12 -1.11
CA GLY A 28 -9.84 7.97 -0.95
C GLY A 28 -8.57 7.19 -0.60
N ILE A 29 -7.42 7.70 -1.05
CA ILE A 29 -6.09 7.10 -0.87
C ILE A 29 -5.77 6.72 0.59
N TYR A 30 -6.26 7.50 1.57
CA TYR A 30 -6.04 7.22 2.98
C TYR A 30 -6.73 5.91 3.43
N THR A 31 -7.99 5.75 3.05
CA THR A 31 -8.79 4.56 3.36
C THR A 31 -8.22 3.34 2.65
N ALA A 32 -7.81 3.47 1.39
CA ALA A 32 -7.16 2.41 0.63
C ALA A 32 -5.85 1.93 1.29
N CYS A 33 -4.97 2.86 1.65
CA CYS A 33 -3.72 2.56 2.35
C CYS A 33 -3.93 1.90 3.71
N ARG A 34 -4.98 2.29 4.43
CA ARG A 34 -5.38 1.64 5.69
C ARG A 34 -5.82 0.20 5.47
N ASN A 35 -6.78 -0.02 4.57
CA ASN A 35 -7.30 -1.35 4.29
C ASN A 35 -6.22 -2.32 3.82
N ILE A 36 -5.38 -1.91 2.86
CA ILE A 36 -4.31 -2.76 2.33
C ILE A 36 -3.17 -2.92 3.33
N GLY A 37 -2.80 -1.85 4.04
CA GLY A 37 -1.76 -1.87 5.06
C GLY A 37 -2.08 -2.83 6.20
N GLU A 38 -3.27 -2.73 6.80
CA GLU A 38 -3.71 -3.64 7.87
C GLU A 38 -3.70 -5.11 7.42
N ARG A 39 -4.13 -5.40 6.18
CA ARG A 39 -4.13 -6.76 5.61
C ARG A 39 -2.73 -7.36 5.43
N LEU A 40 -1.72 -6.54 5.18
CA LEU A 40 -0.35 -6.98 4.91
C LEU A 40 0.59 -6.80 6.11
N GLY A 41 0.10 -6.27 7.24
CA GLY A 41 0.93 -5.91 8.40
C GLY A 41 1.87 -4.73 8.12
N ILE A 42 1.48 -3.84 7.20
CA ILE A 42 2.25 -2.65 6.81
C ILE A 42 1.53 -1.43 7.38
N GLY A 43 2.27 -0.54 8.05
CA GLY A 43 1.68 0.71 8.54
C GLY A 43 1.09 1.54 7.38
N PRO A 44 -0.13 2.09 7.51
CA PRO A 44 -0.80 2.81 6.42
C PRO A 44 0.01 4.00 5.89
N GLU A 45 0.71 4.71 6.78
CA GLU A 45 1.61 5.79 6.39
C GLU A 45 2.84 5.30 5.61
N THR A 46 3.33 4.09 5.91
CA THR A 46 4.44 3.48 5.15
C THR A 46 3.98 3.17 3.74
N LEU A 47 2.81 2.55 3.61
CA LEU A 47 2.24 2.21 2.30
C LEU A 47 1.93 3.47 1.48
N ARG A 48 1.38 4.52 2.11
CA ARG A 48 1.16 5.81 1.47
C ARG A 48 2.47 6.44 0.96
N LYS A 49 3.54 6.40 1.75
CA LYS A 49 4.86 6.90 1.32
C LYS A 49 5.37 6.15 0.10
N TRP A 50 5.14 4.85 0.01
CA TRP A 50 5.56 4.08 -1.17
C TRP A 50 4.76 4.44 -2.42
N GLY A 51 3.44 4.63 -2.30
CA GLY A 51 2.59 5.00 -3.44
C GLY A 51 2.73 6.47 -3.91
N LEU A 52 3.37 7.33 -3.11
CA LEU A 52 3.67 8.72 -3.49
C LEU A 52 5.07 8.89 -4.13
N LEU A 53 5.90 7.84 -4.11
CA LEU A 53 7.28 7.85 -4.58
C LEU A 53 7.50 7.00 -5.84
N ASP A 54 6.43 6.38 -6.34
CA ASP A 54 6.37 5.67 -7.63
C ASP A 54 5.70 6.60 -8.64
#